data_AF-A0A2N8MQI7-F1
#
_entry.id   AF-A0A2N8MQI7-F1
#
_cell.length_a   1.000
_cell.length_b   1.000
_cell.length_c   1.000
_cell.angle_alpha   90.00
_cell.angle_beta   90.00
_cell.angle_gamma   90.00
#
_symmetry.space_group_name_H-M   'P 1'
#
loop_
_entity.id
_entity.type
_entity.pdbx_description
1 polymer ?
#
loop_
_entity_poly.entity_id
_entity_poly.type
_entity_poly.pdbx_seq_one_letter_code
_entity_poly.pdbx_strand_id
1 'polypeptide(L)'
;MPSLDSIHYKYDAIEDCASEMRRTTNEISSKADLLISQADKLMQEGWEGETATGYRMEVDQLKQKLHDAREFLALKEQQVREASERMQDNDRNGAKGFGA
;
A
#
# COMPACT_ATOMS: atom_id res chain seq x y z
N MET A 1 36.32 19.29 14.53
CA MET A 1 35.67 18.36 13.58
C MET A 1 34.19 18.59 13.70
N PRO A 2 33.44 18.83 12.61
CA PRO A 2 31.99 19.01 12.73
C PRO A 2 31.42 17.71 13.32
N SER A 3 30.63 17.85 14.39
CA SER A 3 29.88 16.76 14.97
C SER A 3 29.12 16.05 13.84
N LEU A 4 29.27 14.73 13.75
CA LEU A 4 28.33 13.90 12.99
C LEU A 4 26.95 14.28 13.51
N ASP A 5 26.24 15.11 12.74
CA ASP A 5 24.84 15.42 12.98
C ASP A 5 24.18 14.09 13.22
N SER A 6 23.69 13.88 14.45
CA SER A 6 22.78 12.80 14.76
C SER A 6 21.69 12.91 13.70
N ILE A 7 21.69 11.99 12.74
CA ILE A 7 20.57 11.87 11.82
C ILE A 7 19.43 11.43 12.72
N HIS A 8 18.68 12.41 13.23
CA HIS A 8 17.53 12.16 14.08
C HIS A 8 16.44 11.66 13.14
N TYR A 9 16.47 10.35 12.86
CA TYR A 9 15.47 9.71 12.02
C TYR A 9 14.10 9.92 12.69
N LYS A 10 13.18 10.55 11.96
CA LYS A 10 11.80 10.78 12.43
C LYS A 10 11.01 9.47 12.31
N TYR A 11 11.27 8.52 13.21
CA TYR A 11 10.59 7.21 13.23
C TYR A 11 9.06 7.37 13.23
N ASP A 12 8.56 8.34 13.99
CA ASP A 12 7.13 8.71 14.03
C ASP A 12 6.59 9.05 12.62
N ALA A 13 7.34 9.80 11.82
CA ALA A 13 6.92 10.16 10.47
C ALA A 13 6.91 8.95 9.51
N ILE A 14 7.74 7.94 9.76
CA ILE A 14 7.77 6.69 8.99
C ILE A 14 6.58 5.81 9.36
N GLU A 15 6.27 5.69 10.65
CA GLU A 15 5.07 4.99 11.13
C GLU A 15 3.77 5.67 10.67
N ASP A 16 3.72 7.01 10.71
CA ASP A 16 2.59 7.80 10.20
C ASP A 16 2.40 7.54 8.70
N CYS A 17 3.49 7.54 7.92
CA CYS A 17 3.44 7.24 6.49
C CYS A 17 2.93 5.82 6.22
N ALA A 18 3.45 4.82 6.94
CA ALA A 18 2.99 3.43 6.81
C ALA A 18 1.49 3.29 7.19
N SER A 19 1.05 3.99 8.23
CA SER A 19 -0.35 4.00 8.67
C SER A 19 -1.28 4.63 7.63
N GLU A 20 -0.89 5.76 7.06
CA GLU A 20 -1.64 6.41 5.97
C GLU A 20 -1.66 5.56 4.69
N MET A 21 -0.56 4.88 4.36
CA MET A 21 -0.52 3.92 3.26
C MET A 21 -1.51 2.79 3.47
N ARG A 22 -1.58 2.22 4.68
CA ARG A 22 -2.54 1.15 5.02
C ARG A 22 -3.98 1.65 4.91
N ARG A 23 -4.28 2.82 5.47
CA ARG A 23 -5.61 3.46 5.38
C ARG A 23 -6.04 3.64 3.93
N THR A 24 -5.18 4.24 3.12
CA THR A 24 -5.44 4.51 1.70
C THR A 24 -5.64 3.22 0.91
N THR A 25 -4.84 2.18 1.20
CA THR A 25 -4.96 0.86 0.56
C THR A 25 -6.31 0.20 0.85
N ASN A 26 -6.79 0.29 2.09
CA ASN A 26 -8.10 -0.23 2.50
C ASN A 26 -9.25 0.54 1.84
N GLU A 27 -9.13 1.87 1.73
CA GLU A 27 -10.12 2.70 1.05
C GLU A 27 -10.20 2.39 -0.45
N ILE A 28 -9.05 2.23 -1.13
CA ILE A 28 -8.99 1.82 -2.54
C ILE A 28 -9.62 0.45 -2.73
N SER A 29 -9.29 -0.51 -1.86
CA SER A 29 -9.85 -1.87 -1.91
C SER A 29 -11.38 -1.85 -1.75
N SER A 30 -11.89 -1.08 -0.78
CA SER A 30 -13.34 -0.98 -0.55
C SER A 30 -14.07 -0.34 -1.74
N LYS A 31 -13.48 0.69 -2.36
CA LYS A 31 -14.03 1.33 -3.57
C LYS A 31 -13.96 0.41 -4.79
N ALA A 32 -12.90 -0.39 -4.90
CA ALA A 32 -12.76 -1.41 -5.93
C ALA A 32 -13.88 -2.45 -5.83
N ASP A 33 -14.09 -3.03 -4.64
CA ASP A 33 -15.13 -4.03 -4.38
C ASP A 33 -16.53 -3.49 -4.68
N LEU A 34 -16.78 -2.22 -4.34
CA LEU A 34 -18.05 -1.56 -4.65
C LEU A 34 -18.26 -1.41 -6.17
N LEU A 35 -17.25 -0.97 -6.91
CA LEU A 35 -17.32 -0.80 -8.36
C LEU A 35 -17.57 -2.15 -9.06
N ILE A 36 -16.88 -3.19 -8.60
CA ILE A 36 -17.05 -4.57 -9.06
C ILE A 36 -18.49 -5.03 -8.84
N SER A 37 -19.02 -4.84 -7.64
CA SER A 37 -20.38 -5.24 -7.29
C SER A 37 -21.43 -4.50 -8.15
N GLN A 38 -21.22 -3.21 -8.43
CA GLN A 38 -22.12 -2.44 -9.29
C GLN A 38 -22.07 -2.91 -10.74
N ALA A 39 -20.88 -3.20 -11.27
CA ALA A 39 -20.72 -3.75 -12.62
C ALA A 39 -21.37 -5.13 -12.75
N ASP A 40 -21.17 -6.02 -11.77
CA ASP A 40 -21.77 -7.35 -11.78
C ASP A 40 -23.32 -7.28 -11.70
N LYS A 41 -23.88 -6.32 -10.94
CA LYS A 41 -25.34 -6.07 -10.92
C LYS A 41 -25.87 -5.62 -12.28
N LEU A 42 -25.20 -4.66 -12.92
CA LEU A 42 -25.56 -4.17 -14.25
C LEU A 42 -25.64 -5.28 -15.30
N MET A 43 -24.74 -6.28 -15.21
CA MET A 43 -24.75 -7.43 -16.10
C MET A 43 -25.81 -8.48 -15.76
N GLN A 44 -26.16 -8.64 -14.48
CA GLN A 44 -27.17 -9.62 -14.04
C GLN A 44 -28.61 -9.21 -14.40
N GLU A 45 -28.87 -7.93 -14.65
CA GLU A 45 -30.20 -7.41 -15.02
C GLU A 45 -30.59 -7.66 -16.49
N GLY A 46 -29.99 -8.67 -17.14
CA GLY A 46 -30.35 -9.12 -18.50
C GLY A 46 -29.63 -8.37 -19.62
N TRP A 47 -28.49 -7.74 -19.31
CA TRP A 47 -27.66 -7.11 -20.34
C TRP A 47 -26.77 -8.14 -21.03
N GLU A 48 -27.20 -8.57 -22.21
CA GLU A 48 -26.49 -9.55 -23.05
C GLU A 48 -26.08 -8.92 -24.40
N GLY A 49 -25.07 -9.50 -25.05
CA GLY A 49 -24.56 -9.06 -26.36
C GLY A 49 -23.08 -8.64 -26.34
N GLU A 50 -22.56 -8.28 -27.52
CA GLU A 50 -21.13 -7.97 -27.71
C GLU A 50 -20.65 -6.79 -26.85
N THR A 51 -21.50 -5.78 -26.64
CA THR A 51 -21.21 -4.64 -25.75
C THR A 51 -21.13 -5.07 -24.28
N ALA A 52 -22.01 -5.95 -23.83
CA ALA A 52 -21.98 -6.47 -22.46
C ALA A 52 -20.72 -7.33 -22.23
N THR A 53 -20.32 -8.13 -23.23
CA THR A 53 -19.05 -8.88 -23.21
C THR A 53 -17.83 -7.94 -23.13
N GLY A 54 -17.79 -6.89 -23.94
CA GLY A 54 -16.72 -5.89 -23.89
C GLY A 54 -16.64 -5.20 -22.53
N TYR A 55 -17.78 -4.80 -21.97
CA TYR A 55 -17.84 -4.21 -20.64
C TYR A 55 -17.35 -5.18 -19.56
N ARG A 56 -17.73 -6.47 -19.64
CA ARG A 56 -17.25 -7.51 -18.72
C ARG A 56 -15.73 -7.64 -18.75
N MET A 57 -15.15 -7.65 -19.94
CA MET A 57 -13.69 -7.73 -20.10
C MET A 57 -12.97 -6.53 -19.49
N GLU A 58 -13.48 -5.31 -19.69
CA GLU A 58 -12.91 -4.10 -19.09
C GLU A 58 -13.03 -4.12 -17.55
N VAL A 59 -14.18 -4.58 -17.05
CA VAL A 59 -14.42 -4.76 -15.61
C VAL A 59 -13.44 -5.79 -15.03
N ASP A 60 -13.25 -6.93 -15.67
CA ASP A 60 -12.31 -7.96 -15.21
C ASP A 60 -10.85 -7.49 -15.27
N GLN A 61 -10.47 -6.71 -16.29
CA GLN A 61 -9.14 -6.07 -16.32
C GLN A 61 -8.95 -5.06 -15.19
N LEU A 62 -9.99 -4.28 -14.89
CA LEU A 62 -9.95 -3.33 -13.78
C LEU A 62 -9.84 -4.06 -12.44
N LYS A 63 -10.55 -5.18 -12.26
CA LYS A 63 -10.42 -6.07 -11.09
C LYS A 63 -8.96 -6.47 -10.87
N GLN A 64 -8.31 -6.96 -11.93
CA GLN A 64 -6.92 -7.40 -11.85
C GLN A 64 -5.97 -6.24 -11.48
N LYS A 65 -6.09 -5.08 -12.14
CA LYS A 65 -5.23 -3.92 -11.86
C LYS A 65 -5.37 -3.43 -10.42
N LEU A 66 -6.59 -3.43 -9.87
CA LEU A 66 -6.84 -3.03 -8.48
C LEU A 66 -6.26 -4.05 -7.50
N HIS A 67 -6.34 -5.34 -7.82
CA HIS A 67 -5.69 -6.39 -7.04
C HIS A 67 -4.17 -6.23 -7.01
N ASP A 68 -3.53 -6.06 -8.17
CA ASP A 68 -2.07 -5.90 -8.28
C ASP A 68 -1.59 -4.64 -7.55
N ALA A 69 -2.32 -3.53 -7.66
CA ALA A 69 -2.02 -2.29 -6.95
C ALA A 69 -2.08 -2.47 -5.43
N ARG A 70 -3.07 -3.25 -4.93
CA ARG A 70 -3.19 -3.57 -3.50
C ARG A 70 -1.99 -4.38 -3.02
N GLU A 71 -1.59 -5.41 -3.75
CA GLU A 71 -0.42 -6.23 -3.41
C GLU A 71 0.87 -5.40 -3.41
N PHE A 72 1.03 -4.51 -4.40
CA PHE A 72 2.17 -3.60 -4.46
C PHE A 72 2.22 -2.64 -3.26
N LEU A 73 1.09 -2.06 -2.86
CA LEU A 73 1.02 -1.17 -1.70
C LEU A 73 1.32 -1.90 -0.39
N ALA A 74 0.80 -3.12 -0.20
CA ALA A 74 1.10 -3.96 0.96
C ALA A 74 2.60 -4.31 1.04
N LEU A 75 3.21 -4.65 -0.10
CA LEU A 75 4.65 -4.89 -0.18
C LEU A 75 5.45 -3.64 0.20
N LYS A 76 5.03 -2.45 -0.26
CA LYS A 76 5.70 -1.19 0.05
C LYS A 76 5.57 -0.82 1.52
N GLU A 77 4.40 -1.03 2.13
CA GLU A 77 4.19 -0.88 3.57
C GLU A 77 5.17 -1.75 4.36
N GLN A 78 5.28 -3.04 4.00
CA GLN A 78 6.22 -3.95 4.65
C GLN A 78 7.67 -3.47 4.51
N GLN A 79 8.08 -3.04 3.31
CA GLN A 79 9.44 -2.52 3.07
C GLN A 79 9.75 -1.28 3.92
N VAL A 80 8.78 -0.36 4.06
CA VAL A 80 8.93 0.85 4.89
C VAL A 80 9.08 0.47 6.37
N ARG A 81 8.28 -0.47 6.85
CA ARG A 81 8.35 -0.95 8.23
C ARG A 81 9.69 -1.64 8.52
N GLU A 82 10.13 -2.57 7.67
CA GLU A 82 11.44 -3.23 7.81
C GLU A 82 12.61 -2.24 7.75
N ALA A 83 12.51 -1.20 6.90
CA ALA A 83 13.52 -0.16 6.86
C ALA A 83 13.57 0.64 8.18
N SER A 84 12.41 0.96 8.76
CA SER A 84 12.31 1.63 10.06
C SER A 84 12.94 0.78 11.18
N GLU A 85 12.58 -0.51 11.25
CA GLU A 85 13.11 -1.46 12.25
C GLU A 85 14.64 -1.58 12.14
N ARG A 86 15.17 -1.74 10.92
CA ARG A 86 16.63 -1.76 10.68
C ARG A 86 17.34 -0.47 11.08
N MET A 87 16.73 0.69 10.83
CA MET A 87 17.29 1.98 11.24
C MET A 87 17.32 2.11 12.76
N GLN A 88 16.27 1.68 13.45
CA GLN A 88 16.19 1.71 14.92
C GLN A 88 17.25 0.80 15.55
N ASP A 89 17.44 -0.40 15.00
CA ASP A 89 18.46 -1.34 15.48
C ASP A 89 19.89 -0.83 15.24
N ASN A 90 20.15 -0.21 14.08
CA ASN A 90 21.45 0.39 13.78
C ASN A 90 21.78 1.54 14.73
N ASP A 91 20.83 2.44 15.02
CA ASP A 91 21.02 3.53 15.96
C ASP A 91 21.27 3.00 17.38
N ARG A 92 20.52 1.99 17.82
CA ARG A 92 20.70 1.35 19.13
C ARG A 92 22.07 0.69 19.28
N ASN A 93 22.58 0.07 18.23
CA ASN A 93 23.87 -0.60 18.23
C ASN A 93 25.05 0.38 18.05
N GLY A 94 24.88 1.42 17.22
CA GLY A 94 25.85 2.50 17.06
C GLY A 94 26.04 3.30 18.36
N ALA A 95 24.96 3.62 19.06
CA ALA A 95 25.01 4.31 20.36
C ALA A 95 25.75 3.51 21.44
N LYS A 96 25.72 2.17 21.39
CA LYS A 96 26.48 1.30 22.30
C LYS A 96 27.98 1.26 21.98
N GLY A 97 28.38 1.46 20.73
CA GLY A 97 29.78 1.42 20.29
C GLY A 97 30.60 2.67 20.64
N PHE A 98 29.97 3.82 20.86
CA PHE A 98 30.64 5.07 21.25
C PHE A 98 30.65 5.33 22.76
N GLY A 99 30.02 4.47 23.56
CA GLY A 99 29.89 4.62 25.02
C GLY A 99 30.69 3.63 25.87
N ALA A 100 31.61 2.87 25.27
CA ALA A 100 32.49 1.91 25.95
C ALA A 100 33.97 2.35 25.92
#